data_AF-A0AA36IWV8-F1
#
_entry.id   AF-A0AA36IWV8-F1
#
_cell.length_a   1.000
_cell.length_b   1.000
_cell.length_c   1.000
_cell.angle_alpha   90.00
_cell.angle_beta   90.00
_cell.angle_gamma   90.00
#
_symmetry.space_group_name_H-M   'P 1'
#
loop_
_entity.id
_entity.type
_entity.pdbx_description
1 polymer ?
#
loop_
_entity_poly.entity_id
_entity_poly.type
_entity_poly.pdbx_seq_one_letter_code
_entity_poly.pdbx_strand_id
1 'polypeptide(L)'
;MASVDGLVMGRKTFESVRDMEGVPWPYGDTPVWVLTRSGVEVPERLKGKVRTTCGTPQEILEQLAKSGCKEVYVDGGETIRDFLGAKALRRIILSRIPVTLGEGRPLFSAEQEAQLTEVSRKTLPGGIVQVTCTM
;
A
#
# COMPACT_ATOMS: atom_id res chain seq x y z
N MET A 1 -1.19 -13.14 -3.78
CA MET A 1 -0.82 -12.46 -2.53
C MET A 1 -0.90 -13.45 -1.37
N ALA A 2 0.06 -14.38 -1.26
CA ALA A 2 -0.09 -15.54 -0.37
C ALA A 2 0.13 -15.24 1.13
N SER A 3 0.47 -14.01 1.52
CA SER A 3 0.87 -13.67 2.89
C SER A 3 0.09 -12.52 3.53
N VAL A 4 -0.94 -11.97 2.88
CA VAL A 4 -1.74 -10.87 3.44
C VAL A 4 -3.22 -11.18 3.33
N ASP A 5 -3.96 -10.81 4.37
CA ASP A 5 -5.40 -11.06 4.51
C ASP A 5 -6.24 -9.92 3.91
N GLY A 6 -5.61 -8.76 3.68
CA GLY A 6 -6.28 -7.57 3.16
C GLY A 6 -5.31 -6.54 2.62
N LEU A 7 -5.85 -5.61 1.83
CA LEU A 7 -5.10 -4.50 1.25
C LEU A 7 -5.81 -3.18 1.54
N VAL A 8 -5.07 -2.16 1.95
CA VAL A 8 -5.56 -0.79 2.09
C VAL A 8 -4.83 0.10 1.09
N MET A 9 -5.59 0.89 0.32
CA MET A 9 -5.00 1.86 -0.62
C MET A 9 -5.80 3.15 -0.72
N GLY A 10 -5.14 4.23 -1.10
CA GLY A 10 -5.80 5.49 -1.41
C GLY A 10 -6.60 5.44 -2.72
N ARG A 11 -7.61 6.32 -2.83
CA ARG A 11 -8.45 6.48 -4.03
C ARG A 11 -7.66 6.58 -5.35
N LYS A 12 -6.61 7.42 -5.38
CA LYS A 12 -5.81 7.65 -6.59
C LYS A 12 -5.14 6.36 -7.08
N THR A 13 -4.61 5.56 -6.16
CA THR A 13 -4.00 4.25 -6.47
C THR A 13 -5.06 3.30 -7.01
N PHE A 14 -6.24 3.27 -6.37
CA PHE A 14 -7.35 2.43 -6.82
C PHE A 14 -7.80 2.81 -8.24
N GLU A 15 -8.02 4.09 -8.53
CA GLU A 15 -8.40 4.59 -9.86
C GLU A 15 -7.35 4.18 -10.90
N SER A 16 -6.06 4.41 -10.61
CA SER A 16 -4.96 3.98 -11.49
C SER A 16 -4.97 2.48 -11.78
N VAL A 17 -5.17 1.63 -10.76
CA VAL A 17 -5.17 0.18 -10.95
C VAL A 17 -6.45 -0.32 -11.62
N ARG A 18 -7.59 0.29 -11.31
CA ARG A 18 -8.90 -0.02 -11.90
C ARG A 18 -8.90 0.23 -13.42
N ASP A 19 -8.22 1.30 -13.84
CA ASP A 19 -8.21 1.80 -15.22
C ASP A 19 -7.04 1.24 -16.05
N MET A 20 -6.25 0.30 -15.50
CA MET A 20 -5.24 -0.42 -16.28
C MET A 20 -5.89 -1.35 -17.31
N GLU A 21 -5.76 -0.99 -18.59
CA GLU A 21 -6.27 -1.79 -19.70
C GLU A 21 -5.49 -3.11 -19.88
N GLY A 22 -6.21 -4.18 -20.24
CA GLY A 22 -5.60 -5.49 -20.55
C GLY A 22 -5.05 -6.25 -19.34
N VAL A 23 -5.11 -5.67 -18.14
CA VAL A 23 -4.61 -6.30 -16.91
C VAL A 23 -5.79 -6.83 -16.08
N PRO A 24 -5.89 -8.15 -15.84
CA PRO A 24 -6.90 -8.68 -14.92
C PRO A 24 -6.64 -8.15 -13.51
N TRP A 25 -7.68 -8.11 -12.68
CA TRP A 25 -7.57 -7.57 -11.32
C TRP A 25 -6.39 -8.22 -10.55
N PRO A 26 -5.33 -7.45 -10.23
CA PRO A 26 -4.04 -8.03 -9.84
C PRO A 26 -4.07 -8.63 -8.43
N TYR A 27 -5.07 -8.26 -7.63
CA TYR A 27 -5.20 -8.67 -6.24
C TYR A 27 -6.05 -9.94 -6.07
N GLY A 28 -6.55 -10.54 -7.15
CA GLY A 28 -7.29 -11.81 -7.10
C GLY A 28 -8.52 -11.72 -6.21
N ASP A 29 -8.55 -12.52 -5.14
CA ASP A 29 -9.64 -12.54 -4.15
C ASP A 29 -9.30 -11.82 -2.83
N THR A 30 -8.09 -11.24 -2.73
CA THR A 30 -7.71 -10.46 -1.55
C THR A 30 -8.62 -9.24 -1.44
N PRO A 31 -9.32 -9.03 -0.30
CA PRO A 31 -10.20 -7.89 -0.12
C PRO A 31 -9.41 -6.58 -0.07
N VAL A 32 -9.91 -5.57 -0.78
CA VAL A 32 -9.29 -4.25 -0.90
C VAL A 32 -10.18 -3.18 -0.26
N TRP A 33 -9.62 -2.41 0.67
CA TRP A 33 -10.23 -1.23 1.27
C TRP A 33 -9.65 0.03 0.64
N VAL A 34 -10.51 0.78 -0.04
CA VAL A 34 -10.15 2.06 -0.65
C VAL A 34 -10.47 3.20 0.31
N LEU A 35 -9.44 3.95 0.70
CA LEU A 35 -9.57 5.13 1.54
C LEU A 35 -10.10 6.31 0.72
N THR A 36 -11.33 6.73 1.01
CA THR A 36 -11.97 7.87 0.34
C THR A 36 -13.05 8.49 1.22
N ARG A 37 -13.12 9.84 1.24
CA ARG A 37 -14.21 10.58 1.89
C ARG A 37 -15.35 10.92 0.93
N SER A 38 -15.06 11.03 -0.36
CA SER A 38 -16.01 11.42 -1.41
C SER A 38 -16.62 10.23 -2.16
N GLY A 39 -16.32 8.99 -1.73
CA GLY A 39 -16.64 7.78 -2.47
C GLY A 39 -15.69 7.54 -3.65
N VAL A 40 -15.87 6.41 -4.33
CA VAL A 40 -15.24 6.06 -5.62
C VAL A 40 -16.12 5.04 -6.33
N GLU A 41 -16.15 5.09 -7.66
CA GLU A 41 -16.89 4.11 -8.46
C GLU A 41 -16.16 2.76 -8.47
N VAL A 42 -16.83 1.75 -7.93
CA VAL A 42 -16.39 0.34 -7.94
C VAL A 42 -17.15 -0.39 -9.06
N PRO A 43 -16.46 -0.82 -10.14
CA PRO A 43 -17.10 -1.57 -11.22
C PRO A 43 -17.73 -2.87 -10.71
N GLU A 44 -18.82 -3.31 -11.33
CA GLU A 44 -19.53 -4.54 -10.94
C GLU A 44 -18.60 -5.78 -10.89
N ARG A 45 -17.61 -5.87 -11.79
CA ARG A 45 -16.59 -6.94 -11.78
C ARG A 45 -15.74 -7.01 -10.49
N LEU A 46 -15.72 -5.95 -9.67
CA LEU A 46 -14.99 -5.88 -8.40
C LEU A 46 -15.92 -5.91 -7.18
N LYS A 47 -17.22 -6.08 -7.38
CA LYS A 47 -18.19 -6.15 -6.30
C LYS A 47 -17.87 -7.33 -5.38
N GLY A 48 -17.90 -7.08 -4.08
CA GLY A 48 -17.48 -8.04 -3.05
C GLY A 48 -15.97 -8.12 -2.82
N LYS A 49 -15.14 -7.67 -3.77
CA LYS A 49 -13.67 -7.63 -3.65
C LYS A 49 -13.17 -6.28 -3.13
N VAL A 50 -13.86 -5.20 -3.50
CA VAL A 50 -13.49 -3.83 -3.12
C VAL A 50 -14.54 -3.23 -2.20
N ARG A 51 -14.09 -2.58 -1.14
CA ARG A 51 -14.90 -1.84 -0.17
C ARG A 51 -14.31 -0.45 -0.01
N THR A 52 -15.15 0.54 0.27
CA THR A 52 -14.70 1.90 0.60
C THR A 52 -14.73 2.10 2.10
N THR A 53 -13.76 2.82 2.63
CA THR A 53 -13.76 3.26 4.03
C THR A 53 -13.06 4.61 4.16
N CYS A 54 -13.20 5.24 5.33
CA CYS A 54 -12.49 6.45 5.71
C CYS A 54 -12.24 6.45 7.21
N GLY A 55 -11.16 7.10 7.62
CA GLY A 55 -10.75 7.20 9.02
C GLY A 55 -9.26 7.46 9.13
N THR A 56 -8.80 7.59 10.36
CA THR A 56 -7.39 7.56 10.74
C THR A 56 -6.79 6.17 10.54
N PRO A 57 -5.46 6.01 10.39
CA PRO A 57 -4.83 4.70 10.24
C PRO A 57 -5.23 3.70 11.34
N GLN A 58 -5.35 4.15 12.59
CA GLN A 58 -5.80 3.31 13.72
C GLN A 58 -7.23 2.81 13.54
N GLU A 59 -8.18 3.69 13.20
CA GLU A 59 -9.57 3.30 12.96
C GLU A 59 -9.68 2.32 11.79
N ILE A 60 -8.89 2.52 10.73
CA ILE A 60 -8.85 1.60 9.58
C ILE A 60 -8.34 0.23 10.03
N LEU A 61 -7.23 0.17 10.78
CA LEU A 61 -6.70 -1.09 11.28
C LEU A 61 -7.69 -1.83 12.19
N GLU A 62 -8.41 -1.12 13.05
CA GLU A 62 -9.46 -1.72 13.89
C GLU A 62 -10.60 -2.30 13.06
N GLN A 63 -11.05 -1.60 12.00
CA GLN A 63 -12.09 -2.10 11.09
C GLN A 63 -11.63 -3.37 10.35
N LEU A 64 -10.37 -3.38 9.88
CA LEU A 64 -9.81 -4.53 9.19
C LEU A 64 -9.63 -5.72 10.14
N ALA A 65 -9.18 -5.48 11.38
CA ALA A 65 -9.09 -6.51 12.42
C ALA A 65 -10.46 -7.12 12.74
N LYS A 66 -11.52 -6.31 12.85
CA LYS A 66 -12.91 -6.78 13.02
C LYS A 66 -13.41 -7.60 11.82
N SER A 67 -12.83 -7.38 10.64
CA SER A 67 -13.11 -8.17 9.44
C SER A 67 -12.27 -9.45 9.34
N GLY A 68 -11.45 -9.76 10.35
CA GLY A 68 -10.61 -10.96 10.43
C GLY A 68 -9.22 -10.80 9.81
N CYS A 69 -8.85 -9.63 9.30
CA CYS A 69 -7.52 -9.39 8.72
C CYS A 69 -6.46 -9.24 9.82
N LYS A 70 -5.35 -9.96 9.70
CA LYS A 70 -4.19 -9.87 10.61
C LYS A 70 -2.99 -9.23 9.94
N GLU A 71 -2.70 -9.61 8.70
CA GLU A 71 -1.64 -9.03 7.89
C GLU A 71 -2.24 -8.18 6.76
N VAL A 72 -1.97 -6.88 6.79
CA VAL A 72 -2.53 -5.91 5.84
C VAL A 72 -1.42 -5.34 4.98
N TYR A 73 -1.61 -5.34 3.67
CA TYR A 73 -0.75 -4.63 2.74
C TYR A 73 -1.23 -3.18 2.55
N VAL A 74 -0.36 -2.20 2.79
CA VAL A 74 -0.65 -0.79 2.60
C VAL A 74 -0.01 -0.31 1.30
N ASP A 75 -0.82 0.28 0.42
CA ASP A 75 -0.39 0.73 -0.90
C ASP A 75 -0.84 2.17 -1.22
N GLY A 76 -0.09 2.85 -2.10
CA GLY A 76 -0.27 4.26 -2.43
C GLY A 76 0.55 5.19 -1.56
N GLY A 77 1.33 6.08 -2.18
CA GLY A 77 2.32 6.91 -1.46
C GLY A 77 1.73 7.78 -0.36
N GLU A 78 0.55 8.38 -0.57
CA GLU A 78 -0.13 9.18 0.46
C GLU A 78 -0.55 8.31 1.65
N THR A 79 -1.19 7.17 1.38
CA THR A 79 -1.60 6.21 2.41
C THR A 79 -0.42 5.62 3.17
N ILE A 80 0.68 5.28 2.48
CA ILE A 80 1.91 4.79 3.10
C ILE A 80 2.46 5.84 4.07
N ARG A 81 2.50 7.12 3.68
CA ARG A 81 2.97 8.21 4.55
C ARG A 81 2.08 8.43 5.77
N ASP A 82 0.77 8.34 5.61
CA ASP A 82 -0.18 8.50 6.71
C ASP A 82 0.02 7.37 7.76
N PHE A 83 0.12 6.12 7.30
CA PHE A 83 0.35 4.98 8.18
C PHE A 83 1.74 5.03 8.84
N LEU A 84 2.75 5.50 8.11
CA LEU A 84 4.08 5.70 8.65
C LEU A 84 4.10 6.78 9.74
N GLY A 85 3.47 7.94 9.49
CA GLY A 85 3.35 9.03 10.46
C GLY A 85 2.56 8.64 11.71
N ALA A 86 1.61 7.71 11.56
CA ALA A 86 0.84 7.11 12.65
C ALA A 86 1.56 5.97 13.38
N LYS A 87 2.81 5.63 13.01
CA LYS A 87 3.57 4.47 13.51
C LYS A 87 2.78 3.15 13.39
N ALA A 88 2.01 3.03 12.32
CA ALA A 88 1.09 1.93 12.07
C ALA A 88 1.64 0.90 11.06
N LEU A 89 2.92 0.98 10.72
CA LEU A 89 3.62 0.04 9.84
C LEU A 89 4.63 -0.78 10.63
N ARG A 90 4.55 -2.11 10.50
CA ARG A 90 5.51 -3.03 11.11
C ARG A 90 6.74 -3.29 10.24
N ARG A 91 6.53 -3.41 8.93
CA ARG A 91 7.55 -3.84 7.97
C ARG A 91 7.34 -3.14 6.63
N ILE A 92 8.42 -2.66 6.05
CA ILE A 92 8.45 -2.08 4.71
C ILE A 92 9.48 -2.82 3.87
N ILE A 93 9.10 -3.20 2.64
CA ILE A 93 10.02 -3.79 1.66
C ILE A 93 10.19 -2.79 0.53
N LEU A 94 11.35 -2.12 0.50
CA LEU A 94 11.68 -1.08 -0.48
C LEU A 94 12.48 -1.68 -1.62
N SER A 95 11.96 -1.60 -2.86
CA SER A 95 12.71 -1.99 -4.06
C SER A 95 13.16 -0.73 -4.81
N ARG A 96 14.46 -0.44 -4.78
CA ARG A 96 15.07 0.71 -5.43
C ARG A 96 15.52 0.32 -6.84
N ILE A 97 14.93 0.95 -7.85
CA ILE A 97 15.27 0.75 -9.26
C ILE A 97 16.45 1.68 -9.60
N PRO A 98 17.51 1.21 -10.28
CA PRO A 98 18.70 2.00 -10.58
C PRO A 98 18.46 2.99 -11.73
N VAL A 99 17.58 3.97 -11.52
CA VAL A 99 17.24 5.03 -12.47
C VAL A 99 17.16 6.38 -11.75
N THR A 100 17.61 7.43 -12.43
CA THR A 100 17.47 8.82 -11.95
C THR A 100 16.26 9.45 -12.63
N LEU A 101 15.24 9.79 -11.85
CA LEU A 101 14.02 10.42 -12.36
C LEU A 101 14.12 11.95 -12.45
N GLY A 102 15.02 12.57 -11.67
CA GLY A 102 15.16 14.03 -11.56
C GLY A 102 14.07 14.68 -10.71
N GLU A 103 12.81 14.50 -11.10
CA GLU A 103 11.62 14.99 -10.38
C GLU A 103 10.56 13.89 -10.22
N GLY A 104 9.60 14.11 -9.32
CA GLY A 104 8.50 13.17 -9.14
C GLY A 104 7.80 13.28 -7.79
N ARG A 105 7.05 12.24 -7.44
CA ARG A 105 6.33 12.15 -6.16
C ARG A 105 7.20 11.38 -5.17
N PRO A 106 7.78 12.02 -4.14
CA PRO A 106 8.56 11.30 -3.14
C PRO A 106 7.67 10.32 -2.39
N LEU A 107 8.24 9.16 -2.04
CA LEU A 107 7.55 8.17 -1.21
C LEU A 107 7.52 8.62 0.25
N PHE A 108 8.65 9.07 0.78
CA PHE A 108 8.85 9.53 2.16
C PHE A 108 9.35 10.97 2.21
N SER A 109 9.08 11.68 3.31
CA SER A 109 9.91 12.82 3.72
C SER A 109 11.24 12.35 4.34
N ALA A 110 12.19 13.26 4.53
CA ALA A 110 13.46 12.93 5.17
C ALA A 110 13.27 12.43 6.62
N GLU A 111 12.34 13.05 7.36
CA GLU A 111 11.99 12.68 8.73
C GLU A 111 11.32 11.30 8.80
N GLN A 112 10.56 10.95 7.77
CA GLN A 112 9.92 9.65 7.64
C GLN A 112 10.94 8.54 7.32
N GLU A 113 11.88 8.80 6.41
CA GLU A 113 12.92 7.83 6.07
C GLU A 113 13.86 7.57 7.27
N ALA A 114 14.16 8.60 8.08
CA ALA A 114 14.99 8.48 9.27
C ALA A 114 14.40 7.57 10.38
N GLN A 115 13.10 7.26 10.32
CA GLN A 115 12.44 6.36 11.27
C GLN A 115 12.60 4.87 10.92
N LEU A 116 13.16 4.55 9.75
CA LEU A 116 13.28 3.19 9.26
C LEU A 116 14.62 2.57 9.68
N THR A 117 14.54 1.39 10.29
CA THR A 117 15.71 0.56 10.60
C THR A 117 15.84 -0.54 9.56
N GLU A 118 16.96 -0.56 8.84
CA GLU A 118 17.27 -1.64 7.89
C GLU A 118 17.53 -2.96 8.62
N VAL A 119 16.82 -4.00 8.22
CA VAL A 119 16.95 -5.36 8.76
C VAL A 119 17.68 -6.28 7.81
N SER A 120 17.46 -6.13 6.50
CA SER A 120 18.17 -6.90 5.48
C SER A 120 18.16 -6.21 4.12
N ARG A 121 19.10 -6.63 3.27
CA ARG A 121 19.27 -6.13 1.90
C ARG A 121 19.65 -7.25 0.96
N LYS A 122 19.12 -7.20 -0.25
CA LYS A 122 19.54 -8.07 -1.36
C LYS A 122 19.48 -7.32 -2.69
N THR A 123 20.32 -7.74 -3.62
CA THR A 123 20.28 -7.26 -5.01
C THR A 123 19.54 -8.27 -5.87
N LEU A 124 18.57 -7.80 -6.64
CA LEU A 124 17.80 -8.58 -7.60
C LEU A 124 18.36 -8.39 -9.01
N PRO A 125 18.01 -9.25 -10.00
CA PRO A 125 18.37 -9.05 -11.40
C PRO A 125 18.02 -7.65 -11.89
N GLY A 126 18.87 -7.09 -12.76
CA GLY A 126 18.72 -5.71 -13.26
C GLY A 126 19.24 -4.63 -12.30
N GLY A 127 19.97 -5.00 -11.24
CA GLY A 127 20.58 -4.04 -10.30
C GLY A 127 19.59 -3.43 -9.30
N ILE A 128 18.37 -3.97 -9.21
CA ILE A 128 17.38 -3.52 -8.24
C ILE A 128 17.85 -3.89 -6.83
N VAL A 129 17.92 -2.92 -5.93
CA VAL A 129 18.28 -3.16 -4.53
C VAL A 129 16.99 -3.22 -3.71
N GLN A 130 16.74 -4.38 -3.09
CA GLN A 130 15.61 -4.57 -2.19
C GLN A 130 16.08 -4.53 -0.74
N VAL A 131 15.50 -3.63 0.05
CA VAL A 131 15.79 -3.42 1.48
C VAL A 131 14.53 -3.73 2.28
N THR A 132 14.66 -4.56 3.31
CA THR A 132 13.60 -4.78 4.29
C THR A 132 13.88 -3.91 5.51
N CYS A 133 12.92 -3.05 5.88
CA CYS A 133 13.00 -2.18 7.04
C CYS A 133 11.89 -2.47 8.04
N THR A 134 12.13 -2.14 9.30
CA THR A 134 11.14 -2.08 10.39
C THR A 134 11.13 -0.68 11.00
N MET A 135 10.06 -0.36 11.73
CA MET A 135 9.98 0.82 12.60
C MET A 135 10.15 0.44 14.06
#